data_AF-A0AA51M620-F1
#
_entry.id   AF-A0AA51M620-F1
#
_cell.length_a   1.000
_cell.length_b   1.000
_cell.length_c   1.000
_cell.angle_alpha   90.00
_cell.angle_beta   90.00
_cell.angle_gamma   90.00
#
_symmetry.space_group_name_H-M   'P 1'
#
loop_
_entity.id
_entity.type
_entity.pdbx_description
1 polymer ?
#
loop_
_entity_poly.entity_id
_entity_poly.type
_entity_poly.pdbx_seq_one_letter_code
_entity_poly.pdbx_strand_id
1 'polypeptide(L)'
;MNKYPVQAFSQPPTGTCALRDTTYEHSFVLRPSRHDGVGVFSTHGIRRGTRLRLFPGPASRFVPAENESDGSLLDLFSRRFGIHGGNGYYVPHDFGCMEIGWYLNHSPDPNAYHDEIFDYFASRDIPAGEEITVDYQTLRV
;
A
#
# COMPACT_ATOMS: atom_id res chain seq x y z
N MET A 1 -32.08 -11.20 6.71
CA MET A 1 -31.78 -10.80 8.11
C MET A 1 -30.26 -10.84 8.27
N ASN A 2 -29.60 -9.69 8.21
CA ASN A 2 -28.13 -9.62 8.29
C ASN A 2 -27.71 -9.83 9.75
N LYS A 3 -27.04 -10.95 10.06
CA LYS A 3 -26.66 -11.31 11.44
C LYS A 3 -25.53 -10.44 12.01
N TYR A 4 -24.91 -9.62 11.18
CA TYR A 4 -23.88 -8.66 11.57
C TYR A 4 -24.19 -7.34 10.87
N PRO A 5 -24.91 -6.39 11.50
CA PRO A 5 -24.95 -5.04 10.97
C PRO A 5 -23.50 -4.60 10.79
N VAL A 6 -23.20 -3.97 9.65
CA VAL A 6 -21.88 -3.36 9.40
C VAL A 6 -21.71 -2.33 10.50
N GLN A 7 -21.07 -2.70 11.60
CA GLN A 7 -20.62 -1.73 12.57
C GLN A 7 -19.61 -0.92 11.80
N ALA A 8 -19.92 0.36 11.54
CA ALA A 8 -18.88 1.30 11.17
C ALA A 8 -17.75 1.04 12.15
N PHE A 9 -16.56 0.68 11.66
CA PHE A 9 -15.39 0.56 12.52
C PHE A 9 -15.36 1.87 13.30
N SER A 10 -15.71 1.79 14.59
CA SER A 10 -15.69 2.94 15.47
C SER A 10 -14.32 3.54 15.28
N GLN A 11 -14.25 4.86 15.03
CA GLN A 11 -12.96 5.52 14.89
C GLN A 11 -12.05 5.01 16.01
N PRO A 12 -10.81 4.60 15.70
CA PRO A 12 -9.90 4.11 16.72
C PRO A 12 -9.92 5.12 17.87
N PRO A 13 -9.91 4.65 19.14
CA PRO A 13 -10.07 5.53 20.29
C PRO A 13 -9.15 6.73 20.13
N THR A 14 -9.73 7.94 20.19
CA THR A 14 -9.07 9.24 20.02
C THR A 14 -8.10 9.58 21.17
N GLY A 15 -7.56 8.56 21.84
CA GLY A 15 -6.40 8.72 22.68
C GLY A 15 -5.20 8.98 21.78
N THR A 16 -4.34 9.91 22.19
CA THR A 16 -2.97 10.09 21.72
C THR A 16 -2.21 8.77 21.90
N CYS A 17 -2.43 7.82 20.98
CA CYS A 17 -1.76 6.54 21.01
C CYS A 17 -0.30 6.84 20.69
N ALA A 18 0.58 6.64 21.68
CA ALA A 18 2.00 6.93 21.57
C ALA A 18 2.55 6.36 20.25
N LEU A 19 3.37 7.17 19.57
CA LEU A 19 4.01 6.76 18.32
C LEU A 19 4.86 5.51 18.56
N ARG A 20 4.74 4.54 17.65
CA ARG A 20 5.49 3.28 17.68
C ARG A 20 6.62 3.29 16.65
N ASP A 21 7.72 2.61 17.00
CA ASP A 21 8.91 2.43 16.14
C ASP A 21 8.88 1.15 15.29
N THR A 22 7.79 0.38 15.40
CA THR A 22 7.63 -0.91 14.72
C THR A 22 6.21 -1.07 14.21
N THR A 23 6.07 -1.69 13.04
CA THR A 23 4.79 -2.08 12.46
C THR A 23 4.66 -3.61 12.39
N TYR A 24 3.43 -4.11 12.52
CA TYR A 24 3.08 -5.53 12.59
C TYR A 24 1.86 -5.80 11.69
N GLU A 25 1.33 -7.03 11.70
CA GLU A 25 0.20 -7.39 10.81
C GLU A 25 -1.05 -6.52 10.98
N HIS A 26 -1.31 -6.05 12.20
CA HIS A 26 -2.49 -5.25 12.53
C HIS A 26 -2.22 -3.74 12.49
N SER A 27 -1.05 -3.31 12.01
CA SER A 27 -0.70 -1.88 11.90
C SER A 27 -1.44 -1.15 10.79
N PHE A 28 -2.00 -1.89 9.84
CA PHE A 28 -2.65 -1.35 8.66
C PHE A 28 -4.00 -2.01 8.40
N VAL A 29 -4.93 -1.23 7.84
CA VAL A 29 -6.26 -1.69 7.44
C VAL A 29 -6.67 -1.04 6.12
N LEU A 30 -7.38 -1.79 5.27
CA LEU A 30 -7.95 -1.26 4.05
C LEU A 30 -9.27 -0.54 4.33
N ARG A 31 -9.44 0.67 3.79
CA ARG A 31 -10.68 1.47 3.92
C ARG A 31 -10.93 2.24 2.62
N PRO A 32 -12.17 2.73 2.39
CA PRO A 32 -12.42 3.68 1.29
C PRO A 32 -11.48 4.88 1.39
N SER A 33 -10.77 5.16 0.31
CA SER A 33 -9.85 6.30 0.22
C SER A 33 -10.56 7.54 -0.27
N ARG A 34 -10.03 8.72 0.11
CA ARG A 34 -10.41 9.99 -0.52
C ARG A 34 -9.62 10.29 -1.78
N HIS A 35 -8.49 9.61 -2.00
CA HIS A 35 -7.65 9.74 -3.18
C HIS A 35 -8.23 8.91 -4.32
N ASP A 36 -8.28 7.58 -4.16
CA ASP A 36 -8.84 6.67 -5.15
C ASP A 36 -9.25 5.33 -4.52
N GLY A 37 -10.46 4.86 -4.85
CA GLY A 37 -10.97 3.54 -4.46
C GLY A 37 -10.73 3.14 -3.00
N VAL A 38 -9.73 2.29 -2.80
CA VAL A 38 -9.33 1.72 -1.52
C VAL A 38 -7.92 2.19 -1.18
N GLY A 39 -7.70 2.55 0.08
CA GLY A 39 -6.39 2.96 0.59
C GLY A 39 -5.96 2.17 1.82
N VAL A 40 -4.68 2.30 2.16
CA VAL A 40 -4.06 1.69 3.36
C VAL A 40 -4.08 2.71 4.49
N PHE A 41 -4.63 2.37 5.64
CA PHE A 41 -4.72 3.29 6.79
C PHE A 41 -4.00 2.73 8.00
N SER A 42 -3.30 3.58 8.75
CA SER A 42 -2.67 3.20 10.02
C SER A 42 -3.73 2.89 11.08
N THR A 43 -3.50 1.89 11.93
CA THR A 43 -4.37 1.60 13.09
C THR A 43 -3.86 2.22 14.39
N HIS A 44 -2.61 2.67 14.40
CA HIS A 44 -1.94 3.34 15.52
C HIS A 44 -0.96 4.40 15.00
N GLY A 45 -0.43 5.22 15.91
CA GLY A 45 0.61 6.20 15.56
C GLY A 45 1.94 5.53 15.20
N ILE A 46 2.62 6.04 14.17
CA ILE A 46 3.89 5.51 13.64
C ILE A 46 4.92 6.64 13.64
N ARG A 47 6.10 6.39 14.21
CA ARG A 47 7.18 7.39 14.24
C ARG A 47 7.87 7.48 12.89
N ARG A 48 8.31 8.69 12.52
CA ARG A 48 9.18 8.93 11.36
C ARG A 48 10.34 7.93 11.31
N GLY A 49 10.65 7.42 10.12
CA GLY A 49 11.74 6.47 9.87
C GLY A 49 11.40 5.01 10.21
N THR A 50 10.21 4.74 10.76
CA THR A 50 9.76 3.37 11.03
C THR A 50 9.49 2.63 9.71
N ARG A 51 10.03 1.42 9.58
CA ARG A 51 9.73 0.52 8.45
C ARG A 51 8.25 0.10 8.48
N LEU A 52 7.59 0.21 7.34
CA LEU A 52 6.18 -0.12 7.13
C LEU A 52 6.07 -1.55 6.60
N ARG A 53 5.48 -2.45 7.38
CA ARG A 53 5.24 -3.86 7.01
C ARG A 53 4.11 -4.00 5.99
N LEU A 54 4.33 -3.51 4.77
CA LEU A 54 3.35 -3.44 3.69
C LEU A 54 3.34 -4.67 2.75
N PHE A 55 4.50 -5.32 2.59
CA PHE A 55 4.70 -6.49 1.73
C PHE A 55 5.32 -7.66 2.52
N PRO A 56 4.56 -8.34 3.40
CA PRO A 56 5.08 -9.44 4.23
C PRO A 56 5.12 -10.82 3.55
N GLY A 57 4.59 -10.94 2.34
CA GLY A 57 4.38 -12.17 1.57
C GLY A 57 5.50 -12.47 0.57
N PRO A 58 5.23 -13.33 -0.44
CA PRO A 58 6.21 -13.67 -1.46
C PRO A 58 6.58 -12.43 -2.29
N ALA A 59 7.80 -12.43 -2.81
CA ALA A 59 8.26 -11.35 -3.68
C ALA A 59 7.35 -11.15 -4.89
N SER A 60 7.26 -9.89 -5.32
CA SER A 60 6.61 -9.53 -6.59
C SER A 60 7.20 -10.33 -7.76
N ARG A 61 6.38 -10.53 -8.79
CA ARG A 61 6.83 -11.21 -10.02
C ARG A 61 7.08 -10.17 -11.12
N PHE A 62 8.04 -10.46 -11.98
CA PHE A 62 8.33 -9.62 -13.14
C PHE A 62 7.58 -10.13 -14.38
N VAL A 63 6.93 -9.22 -15.10
CA VAL A 63 6.27 -9.46 -16.39
C VAL A 63 6.97 -8.64 -17.46
N PRO A 64 7.69 -9.27 -18.40
CA PRO A 64 8.33 -8.58 -19.52
C PRO A 64 7.32 -7.87 -20.44
N ALA A 65 7.65 -6.68 -20.95
CA ALA A 65 6.79 -5.91 -21.85
C ALA A 65 6.53 -6.57 -23.21
N GLU A 66 7.37 -7.51 -23.63
CA GLU A 66 7.11 -8.36 -24.80
C GLU A 66 5.86 -9.23 -24.65
N ASN A 67 5.46 -9.56 -23.41
CA ASN A 67 4.20 -10.26 -23.12
C ASN A 67 2.99 -9.31 -23.04
N GLU A 68 3.20 -7.99 -23.21
CA GLU A 68 2.20 -6.91 -23.04
C GLU A 68 1.69 -6.37 -24.40
N SER A 69 2.10 -6.99 -25.51
CA SER A 69 1.83 -6.49 -26.87
C SER A 69 0.51 -6.94 -27.47
N ASP A 70 -0.26 -7.79 -26.78
CA ASP A 70 -1.45 -8.46 -27.32
C ASP A 70 -2.79 -7.95 -26.76
N GLY A 71 -2.77 -7.04 -25.77
CA GLY A 71 -3.98 -6.57 -25.08
C GLY A 71 -4.65 -7.64 -24.22
N SER A 72 -3.90 -8.66 -23.80
CA SER A 72 -4.37 -9.70 -22.90
C SER A 72 -4.83 -9.14 -21.55
N LEU A 73 -5.58 -9.95 -20.80
CA LEU A 73 -5.93 -9.61 -19.42
C LEU A 73 -4.68 -9.42 -18.54
N LEU A 74 -3.58 -10.12 -18.85
CA LEU A 74 -2.32 -9.93 -18.16
C LEU A 74 -1.78 -8.51 -18.41
N ASP A 75 -1.75 -8.07 -19.66
CA ASP A 75 -1.33 -6.70 -20.03
C ASP A 75 -2.13 -5.62 -19.29
N LEU A 76 -3.46 -5.75 -19.32
CA LEU A 76 -4.35 -4.79 -18.65
C LEU A 76 -4.12 -4.75 -17.13
N PHE A 77 -3.91 -5.91 -16.49
CA PHE A 77 -3.68 -5.97 -15.05
C PHE A 77 -2.28 -5.49 -14.68
N SER A 78 -1.25 -5.82 -15.47
CA SER A 78 0.13 -5.34 -15.29
C SER A 78 0.18 -3.81 -15.31
N ARG A 79 -0.48 -3.17 -16.28
CA ARG A 79 -0.54 -1.70 -16.37
C ARG A 79 -1.36 -1.05 -15.25
N ARG A 80 -2.39 -1.73 -14.76
CA ARG A 80 -3.31 -1.19 -13.74
C ARG A 80 -2.79 -1.31 -12.32
N PHE A 81 -2.07 -2.39 -12.01
CA PHE A 81 -1.66 -2.75 -10.65
C PHE A 81 -0.15 -2.91 -10.49
N GLY A 82 0.60 -2.98 -11.58
CA GLY A 82 2.05 -3.14 -11.58
C GLY A 82 2.81 -1.82 -11.48
N ILE A 83 4.08 -1.95 -11.10
CA ILE A 83 5.07 -0.88 -11.11
C ILE A 83 5.97 -1.09 -12.34
N HIS A 84 6.04 -0.09 -13.21
CA HIS A 84 6.91 -0.16 -14.38
C HIS A 84 8.39 -0.11 -13.96
N GLY A 85 9.18 -1.06 -14.42
CA GLY A 85 10.58 -1.20 -14.07
C GLY A 85 11.40 -1.89 -15.16
N GLY A 86 12.55 -1.34 -15.53
CA GLY A 86 13.35 -1.87 -16.63
C GLY A 86 12.57 -1.99 -17.93
N ASN A 87 12.42 -3.22 -18.45
CA ASN A 87 11.68 -3.53 -19.69
C ASN A 87 10.31 -4.21 -19.43
N GLY A 88 9.68 -3.99 -18.27
CA GLY A 88 8.42 -4.64 -17.92
C GLY A 88 7.77 -4.08 -16.65
N TYR A 89 7.01 -4.93 -15.97
CA TYR A 89 6.28 -4.57 -14.76
C TYR A 89 6.59 -5.53 -13.62
N TYR A 90 6.82 -4.98 -12.43
CA TYR A 90 6.71 -5.72 -11.18
C TYR A 90 5.26 -5.71 -10.75
N VAL A 91 4.67 -6.89 -10.58
CA VAL A 91 3.25 -7.06 -10.27
C VAL A 91 3.10 -7.94 -9.02
N PRO A 92 1.93 -7.92 -8.34
CA PRO A 92 1.65 -8.85 -7.26
C PRO A 92 1.94 -10.29 -7.68
N HIS A 93 2.41 -11.09 -6.72
CA HIS A 93 2.62 -12.52 -6.96
C HIS A 93 1.33 -13.19 -7.48
N ASP A 94 0.19 -12.82 -6.89
CA ASP A 94 -1.16 -13.21 -7.30
C ASP A 94 -2.09 -11.99 -7.26
N PHE A 95 -2.76 -11.68 -8.36
CA PHE A 95 -3.73 -10.57 -8.41
C PHE A 95 -4.99 -10.84 -7.58
N GLY A 96 -5.33 -12.10 -7.31
CA GLY A 96 -6.41 -12.47 -6.41
C GLY A 96 -6.06 -12.37 -4.93
N CYS A 97 -4.76 -12.26 -4.60
CA CYS A 97 -4.25 -12.20 -3.23
C CYS A 97 -3.18 -11.11 -3.11
N MET A 98 -3.59 -9.87 -3.33
CA MET A 98 -2.70 -8.71 -3.25
C MET A 98 -2.42 -8.34 -1.79
N GLU A 99 -1.15 -8.21 -1.46
CA GLU A 99 -0.71 -7.66 -0.18
C GLU A 99 -1.16 -6.22 -0.01
N ILE A 100 -1.25 -5.77 1.24
CA ILE A 100 -1.82 -4.46 1.56
C ILE A 100 -1.05 -3.30 0.92
N GLY A 101 0.27 -3.45 0.71
CA GLY A 101 1.11 -2.46 0.05
C GLY A 101 0.73 -2.14 -1.39
N TRP A 102 0.04 -3.04 -2.10
CA TRP A 102 -0.43 -2.76 -3.46
C TRP A 102 -1.63 -1.80 -3.53
N TYR A 103 -2.18 -1.40 -2.38
CA TYR A 103 -3.26 -0.43 -2.26
C TYR A 103 -2.76 0.94 -1.80
N LEU A 104 -1.44 1.18 -1.81
CA LEU A 104 -0.89 2.50 -1.53
C LEU A 104 -1.29 3.48 -2.62
N ASN A 105 -1.93 4.58 -2.22
CA ASN A 105 -2.34 5.64 -3.14
C ASN A 105 -1.26 6.71 -3.30
N HIS A 106 -1.38 7.48 -4.39
CA HIS A 106 -0.52 8.62 -4.67
C HIS A 106 -0.90 9.87 -3.85
N SER A 107 0.12 10.56 -3.33
CA SER A 107 0.02 11.95 -2.87
C SER A 107 1.26 12.74 -3.31
N PRO A 108 1.13 14.03 -3.70
CA PRO A 108 2.28 14.92 -3.90
C PRO A 108 2.95 15.37 -2.58
N ASP A 109 2.29 15.15 -1.44
CA ASP A 109 2.83 15.30 -0.09
C ASP A 109 2.67 13.96 0.65
N PRO A 110 3.51 12.95 0.34
CA PRO A 110 3.35 11.61 0.87
C PRO A 110 3.89 11.48 2.30
N ASN A 111 3.27 10.60 3.08
CA ASN A 111 3.74 10.27 4.44
C ASN A 111 4.59 8.99 4.49
N ALA A 112 4.80 8.32 3.36
CA ALA A 112 5.73 7.22 3.20
C ALA A 112 6.70 7.43 2.03
N TYR A 113 7.90 6.89 2.16
CA TYR A 113 8.91 6.81 1.11
C TYR A 113 9.45 5.38 1.03
N HIS A 114 10.20 5.06 -0.03
CA HIS A 114 10.88 3.78 -0.16
C HIS A 114 12.39 3.95 -0.36
N ASP A 115 13.15 2.90 -0.07
CA ASP A 115 14.57 2.80 -0.42
C ASP A 115 14.76 2.18 -1.82
N GLU A 116 16.03 1.89 -2.17
CA GLU A 116 16.42 1.35 -3.48
C GLU A 116 15.90 -0.07 -3.75
N ILE A 117 15.55 -0.82 -2.69
CA ILE A 117 15.01 -2.18 -2.81
C ILE A 117 13.50 -2.23 -2.57
N PHE A 118 12.84 -1.07 -2.57
CA PHE A 118 11.40 -0.91 -2.35
C PHE A 118 10.93 -1.39 -0.97
N ASP A 119 11.79 -1.24 0.05
CA ASP A 119 11.34 -1.25 1.44
C ASP A 119 10.78 0.12 1.81
N TYR A 120 9.63 0.16 2.48
CA TYR A 120 8.88 1.40 2.73
C TYR A 120 9.03 1.87 4.17
N PHE A 121 9.08 3.19 4.36
CA PHE A 121 9.34 3.86 5.64
C PHE A 121 8.46 5.10 5.80
N ALA A 122 8.14 5.45 7.03
CA ALA A 122 7.42 6.70 7.35
C ALA A 122 8.32 7.94 7.10
N SER A 123 7.90 8.88 6.25
CA SER A 123 8.65 10.11 5.95
C SER A 123 8.56 11.15 7.10
N ARG A 124 7.48 11.07 7.88
CA ARG A 124 7.17 11.86 9.08
C ARG A 124 6.43 11.02 10.11
N ASP A 125 6.12 11.61 11.26
CA ASP A 125 5.20 10.97 12.20
C ASP A 125 3.80 10.85 11.56
N ILE A 126 3.20 9.66 11.67
CA ILE A 126 1.90 9.33 11.10
C ILE A 126 0.94 9.07 12.26
N PRO A 127 -0.07 9.92 12.48
CA PRO A 127 -1.16 9.67 13.42
C PRO A 127 -1.92 8.37 13.13
N ALA A 128 -2.58 7.83 14.16
CA ALA A 128 -3.50 6.70 13.98
C ALA A 128 -4.68 7.09 13.07
N GLY A 129 -5.04 6.21 12.14
CA GLY A 129 -6.17 6.40 11.24
C GLY A 129 -5.87 7.24 10.01
N GLU A 130 -4.63 7.68 9.80
CA GLU A 130 -4.20 8.38 8.60
C GLU A 130 -3.93 7.40 7.45
N GLU A 131 -4.22 7.81 6.21
CA GLU A 131 -3.94 7.02 5.00
C GLU A 131 -2.45 7.07 4.68
N ILE A 132 -1.84 5.92 4.41
CA ILE A 132 -0.47 5.80 3.94
C ILE A 132 -0.44 6.07 2.44
N THR A 133 0.34 7.07 2.04
CA THR A 133 0.47 7.49 0.65
C THR A 133 1.94 7.62 0.26
N VAL A 134 2.21 7.41 -1.02
CA VAL A 134 3.55 7.48 -1.62
C VAL A 134 3.54 8.41 -2.85
N ASP A 135 4.71 8.83 -3.31
CA ASP A 135 4.82 9.54 -4.58
C ASP A 135 5.03 8.55 -5.72
N TYR A 136 4.06 8.41 -6.63
CA TYR A 136 4.19 7.51 -7.78
C TYR A 136 5.28 7.95 -8.75
N GLN A 137 5.71 9.21 -8.71
CA GLN A 137 6.82 9.68 -9.54
C GLN A 137 8.15 9.03 -9.14
N THR A 138 8.28 8.52 -7.91
CA THR A 138 9.48 7.83 -7.42
C THR A 138 9.48 6.33 -7.70
N LEU A 139 8.34 5.75 -8.12
CA LEU A 139 8.17 4.31 -8.36
C LEU A 139 8.74 3.85 -9.71
N ARG A 140 9.96 4.26 -10.06
CA ARG A 140 10.63 3.83 -11.29
C ARG A 140 11.81 2.94 -10.91
N VAL A 141 11.79 1.70 -11.41
CA VAL A 141 12.90 0.73 -11.27
C VAL A 141 13.79 0.77 -12.50
#